data_AF-A0A926PGA1-F1
#
_entry.id   AF-A0A926PGA1-F1
#
_cell.length_a   1.000
_cell.length_b   1.000
_cell.length_c   1.000
_cell.angle_alpha   90.00
_cell.angle_beta   90.00
_cell.angle_gamma   90.00
#
_symmetry.space_group_name_H-M   'P 1'
#
loop_
_entity.id
_entity.type
_entity.pdbx_description
1 polymer ?
#
loop_
_entity_poly.entity_id
_entity_poly.type
_entity_poly.pdbx_seq_one_letter_code
_entity_poly.pdbx_strand_id
1 'polypeptide(L)'
;MNPTDLTKTRYEVTLTQEAWAGVETAAKKLNLSVSELFEQIGCGLLEIVKPEDIEDYLDWQDALEAEANPENQERIPWEQVKQELGL
;
A
#
# COMPACT_ATOMS: atom_id res chain seq x y z
N MET A 1 -36.33 -12.49 20.79
CA MET A 1 -34.87 -12.37 21.02
C MET A 1 -34.36 -11.34 20.04
N ASN A 2 -33.96 -10.16 20.51
CA ASN A 2 -33.40 -9.12 19.65
C ASN A 2 -31.90 -9.41 19.47
N PRO A 3 -31.39 -9.54 18.24
CA PRO A 3 -29.97 -9.74 17.97
C PRO A 3 -29.30 -8.39 17.75
N THR A 4 -29.11 -7.61 18.81
CA THR A 4 -28.35 -6.35 18.72
C THR A 4 -27.79 -5.98 20.08
N ASP A 5 -26.78 -6.71 20.51
CA ASP A 5 -25.85 -6.18 21.51
C ASP A 5 -24.47 -6.81 21.29
N LEU A 6 -23.87 -6.47 20.15
CA LEU A 6 -22.43 -6.63 19.98
C LEU A 6 -21.79 -5.56 20.88
N THR A 7 -21.40 -5.97 22.08
CA THR A 7 -20.63 -5.11 22.99
C THR A 7 -19.36 -4.67 22.26
N LYS A 8 -19.33 -3.43 21.79
CA LYS A 8 -18.16 -2.84 21.15
C LYS A 8 -17.09 -2.70 22.22
N THR A 9 -16.12 -3.60 22.23
CA THR A 9 -14.98 -3.52 23.15
C THR A 9 -14.30 -2.18 22.96
N ARG A 10 -14.26 -1.37 24.03
CA ARG A 10 -13.64 -0.05 23.98
C ARG A 10 -12.16 -0.19 24.27
N TYR A 11 -11.34 0.21 23.31
CA TYR A 11 -9.90 0.34 23.46
C TYR A 11 -9.55 1.82 23.57
N GLU A 12 -8.59 2.14 24.43
CA GLU A 12 -8.06 3.50 24.59
C GLU A 12 -6.56 3.45 24.33
N VAL A 13 -6.07 4.39 23.52
CA VAL A 13 -4.65 4.50 23.17
C VAL A 13 -4.27 5.96 23.29
N THR A 14 -3.13 6.23 23.93
CA THR A 14 -2.53 7.56 23.99
C THR A 14 -1.49 7.69 22.89
N LEU A 15 -1.60 8.74 22.08
CA LEU A 15 -0.67 9.06 21.00
C LEU A 15 0.03 10.39 21.28
N THR A 16 1.22 10.57 20.72
CA THR A 16 1.85 11.89 20.66
C THR A 16 1.04 12.80 19.73
N GLN A 17 1.20 14.12 19.88
CA GLN A 17 0.54 15.09 18.99
C GLN A 17 0.94 14.88 17.52
N GLU A 18 2.21 14.58 17.26
CA GLU A 18 2.72 14.28 15.93
C GLU A 18 2.05 13.04 15.33
N ALA A 19 1.96 11.95 16.11
CA ALA A 19 1.31 10.74 15.66
C ALA A 19 -0.18 10.97 15.37
N TRP A 20 -0.86 11.77 16.22
CA TRP A 20 -2.26 12.14 15.99
C TRP A 20 -2.46 12.95 14.70
N ALA A 21 -1.60 13.93 14.45
CA ALA A 21 -1.63 14.71 13.20
C ALA A 21 -1.40 13.82 11.96
N GLY A 22 -0.58 12.78 12.09
CA GLY A 22 -0.39 11.76 11.05
C GLY A 22 -1.68 11.00 10.74
N VAL A 23 -2.41 10.56 11.77
CA VAL A 23 -3.71 9.89 11.62
C VAL A 23 -4.74 10.79 10.93
N GLU A 24 -4.86 12.05 11.38
CA GLU A 24 -5.77 13.03 10.76
C GLU A 24 -5.43 13.28 9.29
N THR A 25 -4.13 13.35 8.97
CA THR A 25 -3.65 13.52 7.58
C THR A 25 -4.01 12.31 6.72
N ALA A 26 -3.82 11.09 7.22
CA ALA A 26 -4.16 9.86 6.51
C ALA A 26 -5.68 9.79 6.24
N ALA A 27 -6.50 10.06 7.24
CA ALA A 27 -7.95 10.09 7.11
C ALA A 27 -8.39 11.10 6.04
N LYS A 28 -7.81 12.31 6.07
CA LYS A 28 -8.10 13.35 5.07
C LYS A 28 -7.71 12.94 3.65
N LYS A 29 -6.56 12.30 3.45
CA LYS A 29 -6.12 11.81 2.12
C LYS A 29 -7.08 10.79 1.53
N LEU A 30 -7.70 9.98 2.37
CA LEU A 30 -8.69 8.97 1.96
C LEU A 30 -10.13 9.50 1.94
N ASN A 31 -10.33 10.79 2.26
CA ASN A 31 -11.64 11.41 2.40
C ASN A 31 -12.54 10.68 3.42
N LEU A 32 -11.93 10.26 4.53
CA LEU A 32 -12.58 9.57 5.65
C LEU A 32 -12.49 10.43 6.92
N SER A 33 -13.41 10.22 7.86
CA SER A 33 -13.20 10.58 9.25
C SER A 33 -12.18 9.63 9.91
N VAL A 34 -11.58 10.06 11.03
CA VAL A 34 -10.66 9.22 11.81
C VAL A 34 -11.34 7.94 12.31
N SER A 35 -12.61 8.01 12.68
CA SER A 35 -13.38 6.83 13.08
C SER A 35 -13.60 5.84 11.93
N GLU A 36 -13.93 6.33 10.74
CA GLU A 36 -14.12 5.48 9.56
C GLU A 36 -12.81 4.85 9.11
N LEU A 37 -11.70 5.58 9.18
CA LEU A 37 -10.36 5.05 8.91
C LEU A 37 -10.08 3.83 9.81
N PHE A 38 -10.26 3.97 11.12
CA PHE A 38 -10.03 2.85 12.05
C PHE A 38 -11.03 1.72 11.90
N GLU A 39 -12.30 2.02 11.58
CA GLU A 39 -13.31 0.99 11.31
C GLU A 39 -12.96 0.18 10.07
N GLN A 40 -12.55 0.84 8.99
CA GLN A 40 -12.12 0.16 7.77
C GLN A 40 -10.85 -0.68 7.99
N ILE A 41 -9.89 -0.19 8.78
CA ILE A 41 -8.72 -0.99 9.18
C ILE A 41 -9.16 -2.21 10.02
N GLY A 42 -10.02 -2.00 11.02
CA GLY A 42 -10.51 -3.07 11.89
C GLY A 42 -11.35 -4.13 11.18
N CYS A 43 -12.04 -3.76 10.10
CA CYS A 43 -12.81 -4.67 9.25
C CYS A 43 -11.99 -5.28 8.09
N GLY A 44 -10.70 -4.94 7.96
CA GLY A 44 -9.85 -5.44 6.87
C GLY A 44 -10.17 -4.87 5.49
N LEU A 45 -10.90 -3.75 5.41
CA LEU A 45 -11.13 -3.01 4.16
C LEU A 45 -9.96 -2.09 3.82
N LEU A 46 -9.16 -1.72 4.82
CA LEU A 46 -7.89 -1.03 4.67
C LEU A 46 -6.80 -1.80 5.39
N GLU A 47 -5.60 -1.85 4.81
CA GLU A 47 -4.44 -2.52 5.38
C GLU A 47 -3.28 -1.53 5.50
N ILE A 48 -2.54 -1.63 6.60
CA ILE A 48 -1.30 -0.88 6.80
C ILE A 48 -0.17 -1.77 6.28
N VAL A 49 0.29 -1.45 5.08
CA VAL A 49 1.40 -2.14 4.42
C VAL A 49 2.69 -1.36 4.65
N LYS A 50 3.81 -2.07 4.70
CA LYS A 50 5.11 -1.39 4.70
C LYS A 50 5.45 -0.95 3.28
N PRO A 51 6.21 0.14 3.11
CA PRO A 51 6.64 0.58 1.79
C PRO A 51 7.36 -0.51 0.99
N GLU A 52 8.20 -1.32 1.66
CA GLU A 52 8.90 -2.44 1.03
C GLU A 52 7.94 -3.54 0.51
N ASP A 53 6.77 -3.72 1.14
CA ASP A 53 5.79 -4.72 0.70
C ASP A 53 5.01 -4.25 -0.54
N ILE A 54 5.02 -2.94 -0.82
CA ILE A 54 4.43 -2.34 -2.03
C ILE A 54 5.45 -2.29 -3.18
N GLU A 55 6.75 -2.28 -2.88
CA GLU A 55 7.83 -2.13 -3.86
C GLU A 55 7.69 -3.15 -5.00
N ASP A 56 7.50 -4.43 -4.69
CA ASP A 56 7.31 -5.48 -5.69
C ASP A 56 6.13 -5.21 -6.66
N TYR A 57 5.04 -4.62 -6.15
CA TYR A 57 3.88 -4.27 -6.96
C TYR A 57 4.16 -3.05 -7.85
N LEU A 58 4.90 -2.06 -7.33
CA LEU A 58 5.30 -0.88 -8.10
C LEU A 58 6.32 -1.26 -9.18
N ASP A 59 7.32 -2.07 -8.86
CA ASP A 59 8.29 -2.59 -9.83
C ASP A 59 7.60 -3.36 -10.95
N TRP A 60 6.56 -4.13 -10.61
CA TRP A 60 5.75 -4.82 -11.61
C TRP A 60 4.97 -3.86 -12.52
N GLN A 61 4.35 -2.80 -11.96
CA GLN A 61 3.69 -1.76 -12.75
C GLN A 61 4.68 -1.03 -13.66
N ASP A 62 5.84 -0.65 -13.13
CA ASP A 62 6.91 0.03 -13.87
C ASP A 62 7.42 -0.85 -15.01
N ALA A 63 7.60 -2.16 -14.78
CA ALA A 63 7.99 -3.10 -15.82
C ALA A 63 6.93 -3.23 -16.93
N LEU A 64 5.64 -3.21 -16.57
CA LEU A 64 4.55 -3.23 -17.54
C LEU A 64 4.51 -1.94 -18.37
N GLU A 65 4.66 -0.78 -17.74
CA GLU A 65 4.72 0.51 -18.44
C GLU A 65 5.93 0.59 -19.36
N ALA A 66 7.09 0.11 -18.90
CA ALA A 66 8.31 0.03 -19.68
C ALA A 66 8.15 -0.90 -20.90
N GLU A 67 7.52 -2.06 -20.74
CA GLU A 67 7.25 -3.00 -21.84
C GLU A 67 6.18 -2.47 -22.82
N ALA A 68 5.26 -1.62 -22.38
CA ALA A 68 4.29 -1.00 -23.27
C ALA A 68 4.90 0.13 -24.13
N ASN A 69 6.04 0.69 -23.73
CA ASN A 69 6.71 1.77 -24.46
C ASN A 69 7.44 1.22 -25.71
N PRO A 70 7.08 1.64 -26.94
CA PRO A 70 7.73 1.19 -28.17
C PRO A 70 9.24 1.44 -28.22
N GLU A 71 9.75 2.48 -27.55
CA GLU A 71 11.18 2.79 -27.50
C GLU A 71 11.97 1.78 -26.67
N ASN A 72 11.30 1.09 -25.74
CA ASN A 72 11.90 0.07 -24.86
C ASN A 72 11.73 -1.36 -25.41
N GLN A 73 11.27 -1.51 -26.66
CA GLN A 73 11.00 -2.82 -27.27
C GLN A 73 12.21 -3.45 -27.96
N GLU A 74 13.41 -2.88 -27.79
CA GLU A 74 14.62 -3.51 -28.26
C GLU A 74 14.78 -4.90 -27.61
N ARG A 75 15.12 -5.90 -28.43
CA ARG A 75 15.38 -7.27 -27.98
C ARG A 75 16.79 -7.63 -28.39
N ILE A 76 17.65 -7.87 -27.40
CA ILE A 76 19.03 -8.30 -27.62
C ILE A 76 19.18 -9.82 -27.41
N PRO A 77 20.06 -10.49 -28.16
CA PRO A 77 20.33 -11.92 -27.94
C PRO A 77 20.91 -12.20 -26.57
N TRP A 78 20.55 -13.33 -25.97
CA TRP A 78 21.06 -13.73 -24.65
C TRP A 78 22.60 -13.81 -24.58
N GLU A 79 23.26 -14.19 -25.67
CA GLU A 79 24.72 -14.22 -25.73
C GLU A 79 25.36 -12.82 -25.66
N GLN A 80 24.68 -11.79 -26.17
CA GLN A 80 25.14 -10.40 -26.03
C GLN A 80 25.02 -9.95 -24.56
N VAL A 81 23.91 -10.27 -23.90
CA VAL A 81 23.70 -9.95 -22.46
C VAL A 81 24.81 -10.56 -21.60
N LYS A 82 25.15 -11.84 -21.84
CA LYS A 82 26.24 -12.51 -21.12
C LYS A 82 27.58 -11.80 -21.30
N GLN A 83 27.91 -11.45 -22.54
CA GLN A 83 29.16 -10.74 -22.83
C GLN A 83 29.24 -9.39 -22.12
N GLU A 84 28.15 -8.62 -22.10
CA GLU A 84 28.09 -7.32 -21.42
C GLU A 84 28.22 -7.45 -19.90
N LEU A 85 27.67 -8.52 -19.32
CA LEU A 85 27.73 -8.80 -17.88
C LEU A 85 29.01 -9.56 -17.44
N GLY A 86 29.84 -10.00 -18.39
CA GLY A 86 31.03 -10.81 -18.11
C GLY A 86 30.72 -12.21 -17.57
N LEU A 87 29.58 -12.79 -17.98
CA LEU A 87 29.08 -14.12 -17.58
C LEU A 87 29.35 -15.20 -18.64
#